data_AF-V5GYC9-F1
#
_entry.id   AF-V5GYC9-F1
#
_cell.length_a   1.000
_cell.length_b   1.000
_cell.length_c   1.000
_cell.angle_alpha   90.00
_cell.angle_beta   90.00
_cell.angle_gamma   90.00
#
_symmetry.space_group_name_H-M   'P 1'
#
loop_
_entity.id
_entity.type
_entity.pdbx_description
1 polymer ?
#
loop_
_entity_poly.entity_id
_entity_poly.type
_entity_poly.pdbx_seq_one_letter_code
_entity_poly.pdbx_strand_id
1 'polypeptide(L)'
;KMIDGSSKPRESKLAGGMKARGRYRSRSLSASSTDSYSSASYTDTSSDEEGVSPREKVQKNSKGFSEFCVKNISQAAFGRREIEIAEQEMPGIMALRKRAEQDKPLQGAKIVGCTHINAQTAVLIETLVALGASVRWAPCNIYSTQNEVAAALAEADISVFAWKGESEDDFWWCIDRCVHSENWQPNMILDDGGDATHLMLKKYPAMFKMIKGIVEESVTGVHRLYQLSKSGKLTVPAMNVNDSVTKTKFDNLYSCRESILDALKRSTDVMFGGKQVLVCGYGEVGKGCCSALKGMGAVVYVTEIDPICALQACMDGFRVVKINEVVRNIDILITATGTKKRRSCESIWTR
;
A
#
# COMPACT_ATOMS: atom_id res chain seq x y z
N LYS A 1 -68.52 51.20 -8.46
CA LYS A 1 -69.10 50.62 -9.69
C LYS A 1 -68.84 49.11 -9.62
N MET A 2 -69.58 48.26 -8.92
CA MET A 2 -70.98 47.85 -9.10
C MET A 2 -71.39 47.79 -10.56
N ILE A 3 -71.62 46.56 -11.08
CA ILE A 3 -72.86 46.08 -11.70
C ILE A 3 -72.81 44.55 -11.70
N ASP A 4 -73.84 43.98 -11.08
CA ASP A 4 -74.30 42.59 -11.12
C ASP A 4 -75.29 42.43 -12.30
N GLY A 5 -75.46 41.23 -12.85
CA GLY A 5 -76.37 41.02 -13.99
C GLY A 5 -76.41 39.58 -14.49
N SER A 6 -77.41 38.85 -14.05
CA SER A 6 -77.70 37.43 -14.30
C SER A 6 -78.57 37.19 -15.56
N SER A 7 -78.44 36.01 -16.19
CA SER A 7 -79.56 35.23 -16.78
C SER A 7 -79.11 33.85 -17.32
N LYS A 8 -79.87 32.81 -16.95
CA LYS A 8 -79.83 31.37 -17.32
C LYS A 8 -80.88 31.09 -18.44
N PRO A 9 -81.16 29.83 -18.90
CA PRO A 9 -80.37 28.58 -19.02
C PRO A 9 -80.47 27.92 -20.44
N ARG A 10 -79.65 26.89 -20.71
CA ARG A 10 -80.03 25.77 -21.60
C ARG A 10 -79.48 24.43 -21.05
N GLU A 11 -80.39 23.59 -20.58
CA GLU A 11 -80.28 22.12 -20.47
C GLU A 11 -80.25 21.50 -21.89
N SER A 12 -79.82 20.28 -22.20
CA SER A 12 -79.19 19.14 -21.52
C SER A 12 -78.71 18.19 -22.65
N LYS A 13 -77.65 17.40 -22.43
CA LYS A 13 -77.71 15.93 -22.57
C LYS A 13 -76.39 15.26 -22.14
N LEU A 14 -76.60 14.23 -21.32
CA LEU A 14 -75.68 13.33 -20.65
C LEU A 14 -74.70 12.57 -21.57
N ALA A 15 -73.45 12.47 -21.13
CA ALA A 15 -72.60 11.28 -21.11
C ALA A 15 -71.45 11.62 -20.13
N GLY A 16 -71.22 11.00 -18.98
CA GLY A 16 -71.14 9.57 -18.71
C GLY A 16 -69.66 9.22 -18.51
N GLY A 17 -69.23 8.97 -17.26
CA GLY A 17 -67.99 8.23 -16.97
C GLY A 17 -66.86 9.00 -16.28
N MET A 18 -66.59 8.62 -15.03
CA MET A 18 -65.56 9.14 -14.13
C MET A 18 -64.18 8.51 -14.36
N LYS A 19 -63.17 9.30 -13.96
CA LYS A 19 -61.92 8.93 -13.25
C LYS A 19 -60.66 8.49 -14.02
N ALA A 20 -59.59 9.19 -13.63
CA ALA A 20 -58.22 8.75 -13.41
C ALA A 20 -57.33 8.45 -14.64
N ARG A 21 -56.55 9.48 -15.02
CA ARG A 21 -55.33 9.36 -15.84
C ARG A 21 -54.28 8.49 -15.13
N GLY A 22 -54.26 7.19 -15.43
CA GLY A 22 -53.07 6.35 -15.30
C GLY A 22 -52.25 6.42 -16.58
N ARG A 23 -51.25 7.31 -16.65
CA ARG A 23 -50.23 7.23 -17.71
C ARG A 23 -49.23 6.14 -17.34
N TYR A 24 -49.39 4.98 -17.95
CA TYR A 24 -48.32 3.98 -18.09
C TYR A 24 -47.08 4.67 -18.64
N ARG A 25 -46.02 4.80 -17.83
CA ARG A 25 -44.67 5.07 -18.33
C ARG A 25 -44.10 3.74 -18.81
N SER A 26 -43.82 3.68 -20.10
CA SER A 26 -43.08 2.62 -20.77
C SER A 26 -41.75 2.37 -20.05
N ARG A 27 -41.47 1.10 -19.71
CA ARG A 27 -40.15 0.66 -19.26
C ARG A 27 -39.16 0.93 -20.40
N SER A 28 -38.25 1.87 -20.18
CA SER A 28 -37.05 1.99 -21.01
C SER A 28 -36.15 0.80 -20.70
N LEU A 29 -36.12 -0.18 -21.60
CA LEU A 29 -35.06 -1.18 -21.65
C LEU A 29 -33.80 -0.44 -22.08
N SER A 30 -32.92 -0.12 -21.13
CA SER A 30 -31.56 0.29 -21.44
C SER A 30 -30.86 -0.91 -22.08
N ALA A 31 -30.57 -0.80 -23.38
CA ALA A 31 -29.67 -1.71 -24.06
C ALA A 31 -28.30 -1.62 -23.36
N SER A 32 -27.97 -2.64 -22.57
CA SER A 32 -26.63 -2.83 -22.05
C SER A 32 -25.74 -3.18 -23.24
N SER A 33 -24.86 -2.24 -23.60
CA SER A 33 -23.78 -2.47 -24.55
C SER A 33 -22.99 -3.71 -24.15
N THR A 34 -22.97 -4.72 -25.02
CA THR A 34 -22.23 -5.98 -24.85
C THR A 34 -20.73 -5.87 -25.11
N ASP A 35 -20.19 -4.66 -25.24
CA ASP A 35 -18.76 -4.44 -25.42
C ASP A 35 -18.16 -3.88 -24.15
N SER A 36 -18.01 -4.75 -23.17
CA SER A 36 -17.04 -4.58 -22.10
C SER A 36 -16.25 -5.87 -22.04
N TYR A 37 -15.06 -5.85 -22.65
CA TYR A 37 -13.99 -6.72 -22.22
C TYR A 37 -13.69 -6.36 -20.76
N SER A 38 -14.47 -6.95 -19.86
CA SER A 38 -14.11 -7.06 -18.46
C SER A 38 -12.78 -7.79 -18.42
N SER A 39 -11.70 -7.06 -18.13
CA SER A 39 -10.41 -7.64 -17.76
C SER A 39 -10.48 -8.24 -16.34
N ALA A 40 -11.50 -9.07 -16.12
CA ALA A 40 -11.64 -9.94 -14.97
C ALA A 40 -11.48 -11.38 -15.48
N SER A 41 -10.40 -11.62 -16.21
CA SER A 41 -9.93 -12.97 -16.50
C SER A 41 -8.89 -13.31 -15.44
N TYR A 42 -9.36 -13.77 -14.28
CA TYR A 42 -8.59 -14.69 -13.46
C TYR A 42 -8.42 -15.99 -14.28
N THR A 43 -7.52 -15.97 -15.25
CA THR A 43 -6.91 -17.20 -15.73
C THR A 43 -5.85 -17.57 -14.71
N ASP A 44 -6.31 -18.11 -13.59
CA ASP A 44 -5.52 -19.09 -12.86
C ASP A 44 -5.51 -20.36 -13.72
N THR A 45 -4.68 -20.33 -14.76
CA THR A 45 -4.40 -21.48 -15.62
C THR A 45 -3.01 -21.97 -15.27
N SER A 46 -2.90 -22.75 -14.20
CA SER A 46 -2.03 -23.92 -14.10
C SER A 46 -2.26 -24.61 -12.76
N SER A 47 -3.16 -25.58 -12.75
CA SER A 47 -3.08 -26.74 -11.87
C SER A 47 -1.65 -27.30 -11.86
N ASP A 48 -1.16 -27.72 -10.68
CA ASP A 48 0.01 -28.57 -10.40
C ASP A 48 1.26 -27.95 -9.74
N GLU A 49 1.23 -26.71 -9.22
CA GLU A 49 2.39 -26.15 -8.46
C GLU A 49 2.06 -25.58 -7.06
N GLU A 50 0.95 -25.97 -6.46
CA GLU A 50 0.68 -25.65 -5.05
C GLU A 50 1.47 -26.59 -4.12
N GLY A 51 2.65 -26.16 -3.67
CA GLY A 51 3.35 -26.80 -2.54
C GLY A 51 4.87 -26.73 -2.57
N VAL A 52 5.49 -26.51 -3.72
CA VAL A 52 6.96 -26.42 -3.82
C VAL A 52 7.40 -24.97 -3.61
N SER A 53 8.29 -24.75 -2.63
CA SER A 53 8.85 -23.43 -2.36
C SER A 53 9.60 -22.90 -3.58
N PRO A 54 9.48 -21.60 -3.94
CA PRO A 54 10.27 -21.01 -5.02
C PRO A 54 11.77 -21.25 -4.88
N ARG A 55 12.27 -21.44 -3.64
CA ARG A 55 13.69 -21.74 -3.35
C ARG A 55 14.19 -23.06 -3.92
N GLU A 56 13.29 -24.03 -4.12
CA GLU A 56 13.63 -25.35 -4.63
C GLU A 56 13.63 -25.39 -6.16
N LYS A 57 13.12 -24.32 -6.80
CA LYS A 57 12.98 -24.21 -8.25
C LYS A 57 13.99 -23.23 -8.81
N VAL A 58 15.04 -23.76 -9.41
CA VAL A 58 16.00 -22.96 -10.17
C VAL A 58 15.34 -22.50 -11.46
N GLN A 59 15.07 -21.19 -11.55
CA GLN A 59 14.55 -20.54 -12.73
C GLN A 59 15.66 -19.75 -13.44
N LYS A 60 15.48 -19.51 -14.74
CA LYS A 60 16.35 -18.63 -15.53
C LYS A 60 15.49 -17.67 -16.34
N ASN A 61 15.98 -16.46 -16.53
CA ASN A 61 15.34 -15.52 -17.46
C ASN A 61 15.72 -15.84 -18.92
N SER A 62 15.19 -15.08 -19.88
CA SER A 62 15.46 -15.31 -21.31
C SER A 62 16.94 -15.22 -21.72
N LYS A 63 17.77 -14.52 -20.92
CA LYS A 63 19.21 -14.35 -21.13
C LYS A 63 20.06 -15.37 -20.38
N GLY A 64 19.43 -16.28 -19.63
CA GLY A 64 20.10 -17.30 -18.84
C GLY A 64 20.60 -16.84 -17.46
N PHE A 65 20.30 -15.60 -17.05
CA PHE A 65 20.56 -15.12 -15.69
C PHE A 65 19.66 -15.88 -14.71
N SER A 66 20.23 -16.23 -13.54
CA SER A 66 19.58 -17.09 -12.55
C SER A 66 19.85 -16.64 -11.12
N GLU A 67 20.38 -15.43 -10.92
CA GLU A 67 20.67 -14.89 -9.58
C GLU A 67 19.46 -14.14 -9.01
N PHE A 68 18.32 -14.84 -8.94
CA PHE A 68 17.06 -14.37 -8.39
C PHE A 68 16.25 -15.53 -7.80
N CYS A 69 15.19 -15.23 -7.03
CA CYS A 69 14.21 -16.20 -6.57
C CYS A 69 12.83 -15.55 -6.54
N VAL A 70 11.95 -15.96 -7.46
CA VAL A 70 10.61 -15.40 -7.65
C VAL A 70 9.60 -16.53 -7.83
N LYS A 71 8.31 -16.25 -7.61
CA LYS A 71 7.27 -17.29 -7.70
C LYS A 71 7.21 -17.95 -9.08
N ASN A 72 7.17 -17.16 -10.15
CA ASN A 72 7.09 -17.66 -11.52
C ASN A 72 7.60 -16.61 -12.52
N ILE A 73 8.74 -16.87 -13.16
CA ILE A 73 9.38 -15.96 -14.12
C ILE A 73 8.51 -15.71 -15.38
N SER A 74 7.62 -16.64 -15.75
CA SER A 74 6.75 -16.47 -16.94
C SER A 74 5.76 -15.31 -16.82
N GLN A 75 5.54 -14.79 -15.61
CA GLN A 75 4.68 -13.62 -15.38
C GLN A 75 5.35 -12.28 -15.73
N ALA A 76 6.63 -12.29 -16.12
CA ALA A 76 7.41 -11.08 -16.40
C ALA A 76 6.76 -10.15 -17.43
N ALA A 77 6.14 -10.68 -18.49
CA ALA A 77 5.48 -9.85 -19.50
C ALA A 77 4.26 -9.10 -18.95
N PHE A 78 3.54 -9.70 -17.99
CA PHE A 78 2.43 -9.02 -17.32
C PHE A 78 2.95 -7.97 -16.35
N GLY A 79 3.95 -8.31 -15.53
CA GLY A 79 4.59 -7.35 -14.63
C GLY A 79 5.22 -6.16 -15.35
N ARG A 80 5.80 -6.36 -16.53
CA ARG A 80 6.33 -5.26 -17.35
C ARG A 80 5.25 -4.25 -17.72
N ARG A 81 4.04 -4.70 -18.08
CA ARG A 81 2.92 -3.80 -18.37
C ARG A 81 2.48 -3.02 -17.13
N GLU A 82 2.44 -3.65 -15.95
CA GLU A 82 2.15 -2.97 -14.69
C GLU A 82 3.19 -1.90 -14.36
N ILE A 83 4.48 -2.18 -14.61
CA ILE A 83 5.57 -1.21 -14.44
C ILE A 83 5.40 -0.04 -15.40
N GLU A 84 5.13 -0.28 -16.67
CA GLU A 84 4.92 0.76 -17.68
C GLU A 84 3.74 1.69 -17.34
N ILE A 85 2.66 1.14 -16.78
CA ILE A 85 1.53 1.93 -16.26
C ILE A 85 1.99 2.79 -15.07
N ALA A 86 2.73 2.20 -14.13
CA ALA A 86 3.25 2.95 -12.97
C ALA A 86 4.21 4.08 -13.39
N GLU A 87 5.02 3.90 -14.44
CA GLU A 87 5.89 4.97 -14.95
C GLU A 87 5.10 6.22 -15.38
N GLN A 88 3.92 6.05 -15.98
CA GLN A 88 3.07 7.17 -16.39
C GLN A 88 2.53 7.97 -15.20
N GLU A 89 2.25 7.29 -14.08
CA GLU A 89 1.73 7.89 -12.84
C GLU A 89 2.83 8.38 -11.88
N MET A 90 4.10 8.22 -12.25
CA MET A 90 5.25 8.63 -11.42
C MET A 90 6.11 9.71 -12.11
N PRO A 91 5.54 10.87 -12.49
CA PRO A 91 6.26 11.89 -13.28
C PRO A 91 7.49 12.47 -12.56
N GLY A 92 7.48 12.53 -11.22
CA GLY A 92 8.59 13.07 -10.44
C GLY A 92 9.88 12.24 -10.59
N ILE A 93 9.78 10.91 -10.45
CA ILE A 93 10.94 10.03 -10.58
C ILE A 93 11.34 9.85 -12.04
N MET A 94 10.39 9.88 -12.99
CA MET A 94 10.70 9.89 -14.42
C MET A 94 11.48 11.14 -14.84
N ALA A 95 11.09 12.32 -14.33
CA ALA A 95 11.82 13.56 -14.56
C ALA A 95 13.23 13.54 -13.93
N LEU A 96 13.38 12.91 -12.75
CA LEU A 96 14.70 12.67 -12.14
C LEU A 96 15.56 11.76 -13.02
N ARG A 97 15.02 10.61 -13.44
CA ARG A 97 15.71 9.65 -14.32
C ARG A 97 16.22 10.36 -15.57
N LYS A 98 15.35 11.03 -16.33
CA LYS A 98 15.70 11.76 -17.55
C LYS A 98 16.79 12.82 -17.34
N ARG A 99 16.75 13.54 -16.23
CA ARG A 99 17.69 14.63 -15.94
C ARG A 99 19.08 14.13 -15.53
N ALA A 100 19.16 13.03 -14.78
CA ALA A 100 20.41 12.55 -14.18
C ALA A 100 20.99 11.31 -14.88
N GLU A 101 20.32 10.77 -15.91
CA GLU A 101 20.74 9.54 -16.60
C GLU A 101 22.14 9.63 -17.21
N GLN A 102 22.52 10.80 -17.77
CA GLN A 102 23.83 10.98 -18.40
C GLN A 102 24.96 11.06 -17.37
N ASP A 103 24.71 11.67 -16.21
CA ASP A 103 25.71 11.89 -15.17
C ASP A 103 26.07 10.61 -14.41
N LYS A 104 25.21 9.58 -14.48
CA LYS A 104 25.32 8.31 -13.73
C LYS A 104 25.78 8.54 -12.27
N PRO A 105 25.04 9.34 -11.47
CA PRO A 105 25.50 9.76 -10.15
C PRO A 105 25.64 8.60 -9.15
N LEU A 106 25.03 7.45 -9.43
CA LEU A 106 25.12 6.24 -8.62
C LEU A 106 26.13 5.23 -9.18
N GLN A 107 26.99 5.62 -10.12
CA GLN A 107 28.03 4.74 -10.65
C GLN A 107 28.90 4.17 -9.51
N GLY A 108 28.92 2.85 -9.41
CA GLY A 108 29.65 2.14 -8.36
C GLY A 108 28.92 2.03 -7.01
N ALA A 109 27.70 2.59 -6.89
CA ALA A 109 26.81 2.28 -5.79
C ALA A 109 26.34 0.82 -5.91
N LYS A 110 26.45 0.09 -4.81
CA LYS A 110 26.02 -1.30 -4.65
C LYS A 110 24.96 -1.31 -3.55
N ILE A 111 23.69 -1.23 -3.97
CA ILE A 111 22.55 -0.99 -3.09
C ILE A 111 21.89 -2.32 -2.74
N VAL A 112 21.71 -2.57 -1.45
CA VAL A 112 20.75 -3.57 -0.98
C VAL A 112 19.45 -2.84 -0.65
N GLY A 113 18.38 -3.25 -1.31
CA GLY A 113 17.03 -2.76 -1.06
C GLY A 113 16.21 -3.76 -0.28
N CYS A 114 15.46 -3.29 0.71
CA CYS A 114 14.48 -4.06 1.45
C CYS A 114 13.21 -3.22 1.63
N THR A 115 12.26 -3.39 0.71
CA THR A 115 11.00 -2.61 0.65
C THR A 115 9.87 -3.49 0.13
N HIS A 116 8.64 -3.00 0.12
CA HIS A 116 7.57 -3.66 -0.62
C HIS A 116 7.94 -3.83 -2.09
N ILE A 117 7.62 -4.99 -2.69
CA ILE A 117 7.84 -5.24 -4.13
C ILE A 117 6.52 -5.04 -4.87
N ASN A 118 6.33 -3.86 -5.44
CA ASN A 118 5.20 -3.50 -6.28
C ASN A 118 5.68 -2.72 -7.51
N ALA A 119 4.76 -2.41 -8.44
CA ALA A 119 5.10 -1.71 -9.68
C ALA A 119 5.82 -0.38 -9.40
N GLN A 120 5.42 0.37 -8.36
CA GLN A 120 6.05 1.64 -7.98
C GLN A 120 7.50 1.45 -7.51
N THR A 121 7.78 0.42 -6.71
CA THR A 121 9.14 0.06 -6.31
C THR A 121 9.96 -0.39 -7.51
N ALA A 122 9.39 -1.14 -8.46
CA ALA A 122 10.12 -1.52 -9.66
C ALA A 122 10.58 -0.30 -10.47
N VAL A 123 9.74 0.73 -10.59
CA VAL A 123 10.12 2.02 -11.21
C VAL A 123 11.27 2.70 -10.46
N LEU A 124 11.28 2.64 -9.12
CA LEU A 124 12.41 3.10 -8.30
C LEU A 124 13.68 2.30 -8.58
N ILE A 125 13.60 0.97 -8.56
CA ILE A 125 14.75 0.07 -8.79
C ILE A 125 15.36 0.33 -10.17
N GLU A 126 14.53 0.37 -11.22
CA GLU A 126 15.00 0.63 -12.58
C GLU A 126 15.57 2.05 -12.72
N THR A 127 15.06 3.02 -11.96
CA THR A 127 15.68 4.35 -11.90
C THR A 127 17.06 4.30 -11.26
N LEU A 128 17.25 3.58 -10.15
CA LEU A 128 18.57 3.44 -9.51
C LEU A 128 19.58 2.80 -10.46
N VAL A 129 19.17 1.74 -11.16
CA VAL A 129 19.98 1.07 -12.19
C VAL A 129 20.31 2.02 -13.35
N ALA A 130 19.31 2.75 -13.86
CA ALA A 130 19.51 3.75 -14.91
C ALA A 130 20.47 4.86 -14.48
N LEU A 131 20.54 5.19 -13.19
CA LEU A 131 21.49 6.17 -12.64
C LEU A 131 22.87 5.59 -12.31
N GLY A 132 23.13 4.32 -12.64
CA GLY A 132 24.45 3.67 -12.55
C GLY A 132 24.65 2.74 -11.35
N ALA A 133 23.62 2.52 -10.52
CA ALA A 133 23.72 1.61 -9.39
C ALA A 133 23.66 0.14 -9.83
N SER A 134 24.36 -0.72 -9.10
CA SER A 134 24.04 -2.15 -9.04
C SER A 134 23.13 -2.38 -7.84
N VAL A 135 22.09 -3.20 -8.00
CA VAL A 135 21.06 -3.37 -6.97
C VAL A 135 20.74 -4.85 -6.74
N ARG A 136 20.38 -5.18 -5.50
CA ARG A 136 19.78 -6.46 -5.09
C ARG A 136 18.63 -6.18 -4.14
N TRP A 137 17.53 -6.90 -4.27
CA TRP A 137 16.28 -6.52 -3.59
C TRP A 137 15.55 -7.69 -2.93
N ALA A 138 15.11 -7.46 -1.69
CA ALA A 138 14.26 -8.35 -0.90
C ALA A 138 12.98 -7.60 -0.48
N PRO A 139 11.90 -8.32 -0.12
CA PRO A 139 10.71 -7.69 0.43
C PRO A 139 10.93 -7.28 1.89
N CYS A 140 10.24 -6.22 2.34
CA CYS A 140 10.11 -5.88 3.76
C CYS A 140 8.87 -6.52 4.43
N ASN A 141 8.02 -7.18 3.64
CA ASN A 141 6.81 -7.83 4.15
C ASN A 141 6.40 -9.04 3.29
N ILE A 142 6.14 -10.17 3.97
CA ILE A 142 5.84 -11.48 3.40
C ILE A 142 4.61 -11.55 2.47
N TYR A 143 3.69 -10.58 2.53
CA TYR A 143 2.46 -10.57 1.72
C TYR A 143 2.40 -9.45 0.69
N SER A 144 3.36 -8.53 0.72
CA SER A 144 3.31 -7.30 -0.07
C SER A 144 3.79 -7.44 -1.51
N THR A 145 4.51 -8.53 -1.80
CA THR A 145 5.08 -8.76 -3.13
C THR A 145 3.98 -8.96 -4.18
N GLN A 146 4.07 -8.22 -5.28
CA GLN A 146 3.41 -8.48 -6.55
C GLN A 146 4.31 -9.42 -7.36
N ASN A 147 3.91 -10.68 -7.50
CA ASN A 147 4.75 -11.74 -8.06
C ASN A 147 5.15 -11.47 -9.52
N GLU A 148 4.21 -10.95 -10.30
CA GLU A 148 4.39 -10.54 -11.68
C GLU A 148 5.44 -9.43 -11.81
N VAL A 149 5.45 -8.47 -10.89
CA VAL A 149 6.43 -7.38 -10.86
C VAL A 149 7.81 -7.91 -10.47
N ALA A 150 7.88 -8.79 -9.47
CA ALA A 150 9.14 -9.46 -9.12
C ALA A 150 9.71 -10.25 -10.32
N ALA A 151 8.85 -10.95 -11.07
CA ALA A 151 9.25 -11.64 -12.29
C ALA A 151 9.78 -10.67 -13.36
N ALA A 152 9.15 -9.51 -13.56
CA ALA A 152 9.60 -8.50 -14.52
C ALA A 152 10.97 -7.91 -14.17
N LEU A 153 11.27 -7.72 -12.88
CA LEU A 153 12.59 -7.30 -12.40
C LEU A 153 13.65 -8.39 -12.64
N ALA A 154 13.33 -9.64 -12.31
CA ALA A 154 14.22 -10.77 -12.56
C ALA A 154 14.53 -10.95 -14.07
N GLU A 155 13.53 -10.76 -14.93
CA GLU A 155 13.71 -10.80 -16.39
C GLU A 155 14.63 -9.67 -16.89
N ALA A 156 14.68 -8.54 -16.18
CA ALA A 156 15.57 -7.41 -16.46
C ALA A 156 16.99 -7.56 -15.87
N ASP A 157 17.41 -8.79 -15.53
CA ASP A 157 18.70 -9.11 -14.91
C ASP A 157 18.93 -8.47 -13.53
N ILE A 158 17.85 -8.16 -12.81
CA ILE A 158 17.94 -7.63 -11.44
C ILE A 158 17.80 -8.78 -10.44
N SER A 159 18.75 -8.86 -9.51
CA SER A 159 18.71 -9.83 -8.41
C SER A 159 17.62 -9.49 -7.40
N VAL A 160 16.44 -10.09 -7.60
CA VAL A 160 15.31 -9.99 -6.68
C VAL A 160 15.01 -11.35 -6.04
N PHE A 161 14.87 -11.37 -4.73
CA PHE A 161 14.53 -12.56 -3.95
C PHE A 161 13.24 -12.24 -3.20
N ALA A 162 12.10 -12.51 -3.82
CA ALA A 162 10.80 -12.10 -3.29
C ALA A 162 9.66 -12.90 -3.90
N TRP A 163 8.69 -13.30 -3.08
CA TRP A 163 7.38 -13.74 -3.54
C TRP A 163 6.29 -13.44 -2.51
N LYS A 164 5.04 -13.48 -2.94
CA LYS A 164 3.89 -13.34 -2.05
C LYS A 164 3.67 -14.62 -1.26
N GLY A 165 3.46 -14.49 0.05
CA GLY A 165 3.19 -15.61 0.96
C GLY A 165 4.47 -16.31 1.44
N GLU A 166 5.54 -15.55 1.67
CA GLU A 166 6.76 -16.07 2.29
C GLU A 166 6.51 -16.59 3.71
N SER A 167 7.23 -17.63 4.10
CA SER A 167 7.40 -17.98 5.52
C SER A 167 8.37 -17.00 6.20
N GLU A 168 8.41 -16.95 7.53
CA GLU A 168 9.39 -16.12 8.24
C GLU A 168 10.84 -16.54 7.92
N ASP A 169 11.10 -17.83 7.74
CA ASP A 169 12.42 -18.33 7.36
C ASP A 169 12.81 -17.90 5.94
N ASP A 170 11.85 -17.92 5.01
CA ASP A 170 12.06 -17.46 3.64
C ASP A 170 12.33 -15.95 3.59
N PHE A 171 11.61 -15.16 4.37
CA PHE A 171 11.80 -13.72 4.48
C PHE A 171 13.24 -13.36 4.86
N TRP A 172 13.76 -13.96 5.93
CA TRP A 172 15.14 -13.72 6.35
C TRP A 172 16.16 -14.28 5.36
N TRP A 173 15.85 -15.41 4.72
CA TRP A 173 16.69 -15.96 3.65
C TRP A 173 16.77 -15.02 2.45
N CYS A 174 15.67 -14.40 2.02
CA CYS A 174 15.63 -13.44 0.92
C CYS A 174 16.52 -12.23 1.20
N ILE A 175 16.42 -11.64 2.40
CA ILE A 175 17.29 -10.52 2.80
C ILE A 175 18.76 -10.96 2.82
N ASP A 176 19.05 -12.14 3.35
CA ASP A 176 20.42 -12.69 3.41
C ASP A 176 21.06 -12.84 2.03
N ARG A 177 20.29 -13.36 1.06
CA ARG A 177 20.72 -13.52 -0.34
C ARG A 177 20.92 -12.20 -1.07
N CYS A 178 20.25 -11.13 -0.62
CA CYS A 178 20.50 -9.78 -1.12
C CYS A 178 21.80 -9.20 -0.55
N VAL A 179 22.07 -9.43 0.73
CA VAL A 179 23.24 -8.89 1.43
C VAL A 179 24.53 -9.57 1.01
N HIS A 180 24.52 -10.91 0.89
CA HIS A 180 25.74 -11.70 0.70
C HIS A 180 25.68 -12.57 -0.57
N SER A 181 26.63 -12.32 -1.48
CA SER A 181 26.92 -13.16 -2.65
C SER A 181 28.43 -13.11 -2.94
N GLU A 182 28.99 -14.14 -3.58
CA GLU A 182 30.44 -14.38 -3.71
C GLU A 182 31.21 -13.17 -4.29
N ASN A 183 30.59 -12.43 -5.22
CA ASN A 183 31.18 -11.26 -5.87
C ASN A 183 30.43 -9.95 -5.56
N TRP A 184 29.70 -9.94 -4.45
CA TRP A 184 28.87 -8.81 -4.04
C TRP A 184 29.24 -8.31 -2.65
N GLN A 185 29.50 -7.01 -2.56
CA GLN A 185 29.62 -6.30 -1.28
C GLN A 185 28.83 -4.99 -1.40
N PRO A 186 27.72 -4.84 -0.66
CA PRO A 186 26.95 -3.61 -0.67
C PRO A 186 27.75 -2.47 -0.04
N ASN A 187 27.49 -1.26 -0.51
CA ASN A 187 28.02 -0.02 0.07
C ASN A 187 26.91 0.96 0.45
N MET A 188 25.64 0.63 0.19
CA MET A 188 24.46 1.45 0.49
C MET A 188 23.31 0.53 0.89
N ILE A 189 22.44 1.01 1.79
CA ILE A 189 21.20 0.34 2.18
C ILE A 189 20.02 1.27 1.88
N LEU A 190 18.97 0.74 1.26
CA LEU A 190 17.66 1.37 1.15
C LEU A 190 16.66 0.44 1.86
N ASP A 191 16.10 0.91 2.97
CA ASP A 191 15.35 0.06 3.91
C ASP A 191 13.99 0.67 4.21
N ASP A 192 13.02 -0.19 4.44
CA ASP A 192 11.67 0.12 4.90
C ASP A 192 11.37 -0.82 6.07
N GLY A 193 11.45 -0.29 7.28
CA GLY A 193 11.18 -0.99 8.53
C GLY A 193 12.44 -1.31 9.34
N GLY A 194 13.61 -1.29 8.71
CA GLY A 194 14.92 -1.43 9.35
C GLY A 194 15.43 -2.88 9.49
N ASP A 195 14.85 -3.84 8.75
CA ASP A 195 15.19 -5.25 8.89
C ASP A 195 16.47 -5.64 8.14
N ALA A 196 16.72 -5.09 6.95
CA ALA A 196 18.01 -5.27 6.28
C ALA A 196 19.14 -4.64 7.09
N THR A 197 18.92 -3.43 7.60
CA THR A 197 19.85 -2.73 8.51
C THR A 197 20.16 -3.59 9.74
N HIS A 198 19.14 -4.17 10.37
CA HIS A 198 19.32 -5.01 11.55
C HIS A 198 20.06 -6.31 11.25
N LEU A 199 19.70 -6.99 10.15
CA LEU A 199 20.37 -8.22 9.73
C LEU A 199 21.85 -7.95 9.45
N MET A 200 22.17 -6.89 8.71
CA MET A 200 23.56 -6.54 8.40
C MET A 200 24.35 -6.17 9.66
N LEU A 201 23.79 -5.36 10.55
CA LEU A 201 24.44 -4.97 11.80
C LEU A 201 24.74 -6.20 12.68
N LYS A 202 23.83 -7.18 12.72
CA LYS A 202 23.94 -8.36 13.59
C LYS A 202 24.79 -9.49 13.00
N LYS A 203 24.55 -9.84 11.73
CA LYS A 203 25.17 -11.00 11.05
C LYS A 203 26.44 -10.63 10.29
N TYR A 204 26.55 -9.40 9.78
CA TYR A 204 27.66 -8.95 8.94
C TYR A 204 28.30 -7.63 9.45
N PRO A 205 28.75 -7.56 10.72
CA PRO A 205 29.22 -6.30 11.31
C PRO A 205 30.44 -5.70 10.60
N ALA A 206 31.31 -6.53 10.01
CA ALA A 206 32.45 -6.05 9.24
C ALA A 206 32.02 -5.37 7.93
N MET A 207 31.05 -5.97 7.22
CA MET A 207 30.47 -5.40 6.00
C MET A 207 29.67 -4.13 6.32
N PHE A 208 28.93 -4.12 7.43
CA PHE A 208 28.13 -2.97 7.86
C PHE A 208 28.98 -1.71 8.05
N LYS A 209 30.22 -1.83 8.57
CA LYS A 209 31.15 -0.70 8.70
C LYS A 209 31.60 -0.09 7.36
N MET A 210 31.47 -0.82 6.27
CA MET A 210 31.82 -0.36 4.92
C MET A 210 30.65 0.34 4.21
N ILE A 211 29.45 0.32 4.79
CA ILE A 211 28.28 1.02 4.26
C ILE A 211 28.50 2.52 4.34
N LYS A 212 28.32 3.19 3.20
CA LYS A 212 28.44 4.63 3.05
C LYS A 212 27.20 5.39 3.54
N GLY A 213 26.03 4.75 3.50
CA GLY A 213 24.80 5.37 3.95
C GLY A 213 23.61 4.41 3.97
N ILE A 214 22.67 4.71 4.87
CA ILE A 214 21.36 4.07 4.96
C ILE A 214 20.31 5.11 4.57
N VAL A 215 19.31 4.73 3.79
CA VAL A 215 18.13 5.54 3.48
C VAL A 215 16.92 4.78 4.00
N GLU A 216 16.21 5.35 4.99
CA GLU A 216 15.11 4.65 5.67
C GLU A 216 13.77 5.36 5.47
N GLU A 217 12.79 4.58 5.02
CA GLU A 217 11.48 5.05 4.54
C GLU A 217 10.40 5.16 5.61
N SER A 218 10.45 4.31 6.64
CA SER A 218 9.34 4.13 7.57
C SER A 218 9.55 4.84 8.91
N VAL A 219 8.44 5.21 9.57
CA VAL A 219 8.46 5.73 10.95
C VAL A 219 9.15 4.75 11.91
N THR A 220 8.86 3.45 11.77
CA THR A 220 9.37 2.42 12.68
C THR A 220 10.87 2.20 12.48
N GLY A 221 11.35 2.13 11.24
CA GLY A 221 12.77 2.00 10.93
C GLY A 221 13.57 3.24 11.36
N VAL A 222 13.04 4.45 11.13
CA VAL A 222 13.65 5.70 11.62
C VAL A 222 13.77 5.69 13.14
N HIS A 223 12.73 5.25 13.86
CA HIS A 223 12.79 5.13 15.31
C HIS A 223 13.88 4.13 15.76
N ARG A 224 14.05 3.00 15.08
CA ARG A 224 15.16 2.06 15.33
C ARG A 224 16.53 2.71 15.09
N LEU A 225 16.68 3.49 14.02
CA LEU A 225 17.92 4.23 13.74
C LEU A 225 18.25 5.24 14.83
N TYR A 226 17.27 5.99 15.34
CA TYR A 226 17.48 6.89 16.47
C TYR A 226 17.87 6.15 17.75
N GLN A 227 17.31 4.96 18.02
CA GLN A 227 17.72 4.13 19.15
C GLN A 227 19.17 3.65 19.01
N LEU A 228 19.57 3.25 17.80
CA LEU A 228 20.96 2.88 17.51
C LEU A 228 21.91 4.06 17.64
N SER A 229 21.51 5.25 17.15
CA SER A 229 22.28 6.48 17.29
C SER A 229 22.47 6.88 18.76
N LYS A 230 21.37 6.93 19.54
CA LYS A 230 21.41 7.26 20.97
C LYS A 230 22.25 6.27 21.79
N SER A 231 22.31 5.01 21.38
CA SER A 231 23.14 3.98 22.04
C SER A 231 24.58 3.89 21.51
N GLY A 232 24.97 4.75 20.56
CA GLY A 232 26.30 4.74 19.96
C GLY A 232 26.59 3.52 19.06
N LYS A 233 25.55 2.79 18.65
CA LYS A 233 25.65 1.56 17.84
C LYS A 233 25.50 1.80 16.35
N LEU A 234 25.00 2.98 15.94
CA LEU A 234 24.89 3.35 14.53
C LEU A 234 26.25 3.85 14.02
N THR A 235 27.02 2.98 13.38
CA THR A 235 28.40 3.27 12.92
C THR A 235 28.48 3.91 11.53
N VAL A 236 27.35 4.07 10.84
CA VAL A 236 27.26 4.60 9.48
C VAL A 236 26.17 5.67 9.41
N PRO A 237 26.28 6.68 8.54
CA PRO A 237 25.27 7.72 8.45
C PRO A 237 23.95 7.16 7.90
N ALA A 238 22.83 7.70 8.39
CA ALA A 238 21.51 7.34 7.94
C ALA A 238 20.70 8.60 7.59
N MET A 239 19.92 8.51 6.52
CA MET A 239 19.01 9.54 6.04
C MET A 239 17.57 9.11 6.30
N ASN A 240 16.87 9.91 7.10
CA ASN A 240 15.45 9.76 7.37
C ASN A 240 14.67 10.37 6.21
N VAL A 241 14.11 9.52 5.32
CA VAL A 241 13.24 10.03 4.25
C VAL A 241 11.80 10.14 4.69
N ASN A 242 11.38 9.40 5.72
CA ASN A 242 10.03 9.47 6.27
C ASN A 242 9.64 10.92 6.58
N ASP A 243 10.49 11.66 7.30
CA ASP A 243 10.19 13.02 7.77
C ASP A 243 10.36 14.10 6.70
N SER A 244 10.65 13.71 5.45
CA SER A 244 10.48 14.61 4.32
C SER A 244 9.00 15.00 4.24
N VAL A 245 8.71 16.30 4.11
CA VAL A 245 7.33 16.81 4.09
C VAL A 245 6.51 16.15 3.00
N THR A 246 7.09 15.96 1.82
CA THR A 246 6.45 15.30 0.68
C THR A 246 6.20 13.81 0.89
N LYS A 247 6.92 13.16 1.82
CA LYS A 247 6.68 11.76 2.18
C LYS A 247 5.59 11.69 3.23
N THR A 248 5.84 12.20 4.43
CA THR A 248 4.91 12.09 5.56
C THR A 248 3.52 12.66 5.25
N LYS A 249 3.42 13.81 4.56
CA LYS A 249 2.11 14.46 4.33
C LYS A 249 1.34 13.93 3.12
N PHE A 250 1.99 13.14 2.26
CA PHE A 250 1.32 12.55 1.11
C PHE A 250 1.16 11.06 1.26
N ASP A 251 2.27 10.36 1.45
CA ASP A 251 2.26 8.91 1.51
C ASP A 251 1.48 8.42 2.74
N ASN A 252 1.94 8.78 3.94
CA ASN A 252 1.33 8.28 5.16
C ASN A 252 -0.13 8.74 5.32
N LEU A 253 -0.54 9.86 4.70
CA LEU A 253 -1.89 10.42 4.83
C LEU A 253 -2.81 10.01 3.67
N TYR A 254 -2.47 10.39 2.44
CA TYR A 254 -3.33 10.19 1.27
C TYR A 254 -3.28 8.76 0.75
N SER A 255 -2.11 8.10 0.75
CA SER A 255 -2.05 6.70 0.34
C SER A 255 -2.89 5.83 1.27
N CYS A 256 -2.74 6.01 2.58
CA CYS A 256 -3.53 5.27 3.57
C CYS A 256 -5.03 5.59 3.51
N ARG A 257 -5.42 6.79 3.08
CA ARG A 257 -6.82 7.17 2.87
C ARG A 257 -7.47 6.34 1.76
N GLU A 258 -6.73 5.99 0.71
CA GLU A 258 -7.26 5.20 -0.40
C GLU A 258 -7.09 3.70 -0.16
N SER A 259 -5.89 3.28 0.26
CA SER A 259 -5.53 1.87 0.39
C SER A 259 -6.30 1.15 1.48
N ILE A 260 -6.72 1.83 2.55
CA ILE A 260 -7.53 1.18 3.60
C ILE A 260 -8.89 0.71 3.08
N LEU A 261 -9.54 1.52 2.23
CA LEU A 261 -10.83 1.17 1.65
C LEU A 261 -10.68 0.01 0.67
N ASP A 262 -9.64 0.08 -0.18
CA ASP A 262 -9.33 -0.97 -1.14
C ASP A 262 -9.01 -2.29 -0.45
N ALA A 263 -8.13 -2.28 0.56
CA ALA A 263 -7.74 -3.46 1.32
C ALA A 263 -8.95 -4.13 2.00
N LEU A 264 -9.80 -3.35 2.69
CA LEU A 264 -11.00 -3.88 3.34
C LEU A 264 -12.03 -4.39 2.32
N LYS A 265 -12.19 -3.71 1.18
CA LYS A 265 -13.09 -4.17 0.12
C LYS A 265 -12.60 -5.49 -0.47
N ARG A 266 -11.36 -5.57 -0.93
CA ARG A 266 -10.81 -6.80 -1.53
C ARG A 266 -10.83 -8.00 -0.59
N SER A 267 -10.72 -7.78 0.71
CA SER A 267 -10.65 -8.87 1.69
C SER A 267 -12.00 -9.34 2.23
N THR A 268 -13.03 -8.47 2.25
CA THR A 268 -14.28 -8.76 2.96
C THR A 268 -15.55 -8.40 2.19
N ASP A 269 -15.45 -7.63 1.10
CA ASP A 269 -16.57 -7.04 0.36
C ASP A 269 -17.55 -6.22 1.21
N VAL A 270 -17.18 -5.89 2.46
CA VAL A 270 -18.10 -5.33 3.46
C VAL A 270 -18.64 -3.95 3.06
N MET A 271 -19.91 -3.68 3.36
CA MET A 271 -20.46 -2.31 3.29
C MET A 271 -19.98 -1.50 4.49
N PHE A 272 -19.38 -0.33 4.22
CA PHE A 272 -18.85 0.60 5.25
C PHE A 272 -19.94 1.44 5.92
N GLY A 273 -20.98 1.85 5.17
CA GLY A 273 -22.03 2.72 5.69
C GLY A 273 -22.70 2.13 6.94
N GLY A 274 -22.74 2.92 8.02
CA GLY A 274 -23.32 2.53 9.30
C GLY A 274 -22.45 1.63 10.19
N LYS A 275 -21.27 1.18 9.72
CA LYS A 275 -20.34 0.38 10.53
C LYS A 275 -19.71 1.22 11.64
N GLN A 276 -19.55 0.62 12.80
CA GLN A 276 -18.79 1.17 13.92
C GLN A 276 -17.32 0.76 13.78
N VAL A 277 -16.43 1.73 13.59
CA VAL A 277 -15.01 1.51 13.35
C VAL A 277 -14.22 2.11 14.48
N LEU A 278 -13.28 1.36 15.06
CA LEU A 278 -12.27 1.90 15.97
C LEU A 278 -10.91 1.97 15.29
N VAL A 279 -10.33 3.16 15.25
CA VAL A 279 -8.95 3.39 14.77
C VAL A 279 -8.04 3.69 15.97
N CYS A 280 -6.99 2.90 16.12
CA CYS A 280 -5.99 3.06 17.16
C CYS A 280 -4.80 3.87 16.64
N GLY A 281 -4.60 5.08 17.16
CA GLY A 281 -3.60 6.03 16.69
C GLY A 281 -4.18 7.04 15.70
N TYR A 282 -3.79 8.31 15.87
CA TYR A 282 -4.24 9.46 15.09
C TYR A 282 -3.06 10.31 14.59
N GLY A 283 -1.94 9.64 14.29
CA GLY A 283 -0.89 10.17 13.40
C GLY A 283 -1.39 10.29 11.95
N GLU A 284 -0.50 10.56 11.00
CA GLU A 284 -0.91 10.75 9.58
C GLU A 284 -1.66 9.54 8.99
N VAL A 285 -1.19 8.32 9.26
CA VAL A 285 -1.87 7.06 8.86
C VAL A 285 -3.26 6.98 9.46
N GLY A 286 -3.38 7.23 10.78
CA GLY A 286 -4.65 7.22 11.49
C GLY A 286 -5.63 8.26 10.95
N LYS A 287 -5.16 9.48 10.69
CA LYS A 287 -5.95 10.57 10.07
C LYS A 287 -6.48 10.17 8.69
N GLY A 288 -5.63 9.59 7.85
CA GLY A 288 -6.01 9.11 6.51
C GLY A 288 -7.12 8.06 6.60
N CYS A 289 -6.92 7.04 7.44
CA CYS A 289 -7.91 5.98 7.66
C CYS A 289 -9.24 6.51 8.20
N CYS A 290 -9.20 7.39 9.20
CA CYS A 290 -10.41 7.96 9.80
C CYS A 290 -11.22 8.79 8.79
N SER A 291 -10.53 9.63 8.02
CA SER A 291 -11.16 10.47 7.00
C SER A 291 -11.83 9.64 5.90
N ALA A 292 -11.14 8.59 5.42
CA ALA A 292 -11.66 7.68 4.40
C ALA A 292 -12.95 7.00 4.85
N LEU A 293 -12.93 6.38 6.02
CA LEU A 293 -14.04 5.58 6.54
C LEU A 293 -15.24 6.47 6.92
N LYS A 294 -14.99 7.65 7.48
CA LYS A 294 -16.02 8.66 7.72
C LYS A 294 -16.67 9.12 6.41
N GLY A 295 -15.87 9.33 5.36
CA GLY A 295 -16.37 9.67 4.02
C GLY A 295 -17.30 8.61 3.41
N MET A 296 -17.08 7.33 3.75
CA MET A 296 -17.94 6.21 3.34
C MET A 296 -19.15 5.97 4.26
N GLY A 297 -19.40 6.86 5.23
CA GLY A 297 -20.55 6.81 6.14
C GLY A 297 -20.36 5.86 7.34
N ALA A 298 -19.14 5.48 7.66
CA ALA A 298 -18.84 4.75 8.90
C ALA A 298 -18.86 5.68 10.12
N VAL A 299 -19.24 5.14 11.27
CA VAL A 299 -19.13 5.80 12.58
C VAL A 299 -17.75 5.48 13.16
N VAL A 300 -16.85 6.45 13.11
CA VAL A 300 -15.43 6.26 13.48
C VAL A 300 -15.16 6.77 14.90
N TYR A 301 -14.59 5.89 15.71
CA TYR A 301 -14.03 6.15 17.03
C TYR A 301 -12.49 6.13 16.95
N VAL A 302 -11.84 6.93 17.79
CA VAL A 302 -10.38 7.02 17.84
C VAL A 302 -9.90 6.71 19.25
N THR A 303 -8.79 5.98 19.38
CA THR A 303 -8.02 5.94 20.63
C THR A 303 -6.63 6.52 20.42
N GLU A 304 -6.19 7.36 21.35
CA GLU A 304 -4.88 8.00 21.31
C GLU A 304 -4.26 8.10 22.71
N ILE A 305 -2.93 8.01 22.76
CA ILE A 305 -2.12 8.26 23.95
C ILE A 305 -1.55 9.67 23.95
N ASP A 306 -1.34 10.28 22.78
CA ASP A 306 -0.85 11.65 22.65
C ASP A 306 -2.04 12.63 22.77
N PRO A 307 -2.06 13.50 23.79
CA PRO A 307 -3.16 14.44 23.99
C PRO A 307 -3.32 15.45 22.85
N ILE A 308 -2.25 15.77 22.11
CA ILE A 308 -2.29 16.68 20.97
C ILE A 308 -3.03 15.99 19.81
N CYS A 309 -2.65 14.76 19.48
CA CYS A 309 -3.33 13.97 18.45
C CYS A 309 -4.79 13.67 18.83
N ALA A 310 -5.06 13.38 20.11
CA ALA A 310 -6.41 13.20 20.61
C ALA A 310 -7.26 14.48 20.44
N LEU A 311 -6.71 15.64 20.80
CA LEU A 311 -7.41 16.92 20.62
C LEU A 311 -7.70 17.19 19.14
N GLN A 312 -6.75 16.90 18.24
CA GLN A 312 -6.97 16.99 16.80
C GLN A 312 -8.13 16.10 16.34
N ALA A 313 -8.18 14.83 16.79
CA ALA A 313 -9.28 13.92 16.47
C ALA A 313 -10.64 14.48 16.91
N CYS A 314 -10.72 15.07 18.11
CA CYS A 314 -11.92 15.74 18.59
C CYS A 314 -12.32 16.92 17.68
N MET A 315 -11.36 17.74 17.27
CA MET A 315 -11.61 18.89 16.38
C MET A 315 -12.05 18.47 14.97
N ASP A 316 -11.55 17.34 14.48
CA ASP A 316 -11.97 16.73 13.21
C ASP A 316 -13.33 16.01 13.31
N GLY A 317 -13.96 16.05 14.49
CA GLY A 317 -15.29 15.51 14.75
C GLY A 317 -15.30 13.99 14.92
N PHE A 318 -14.26 13.43 15.53
CA PHE A 318 -14.21 12.03 15.98
C PHE A 318 -14.34 11.96 17.50
N ARG A 319 -15.01 10.92 17.99
CA ARG A 319 -15.06 10.65 19.42
C ARG A 319 -13.80 9.90 19.85
N VAL A 320 -13.00 10.52 20.72
CA VAL A 320 -11.86 9.87 21.35
C VAL A 320 -12.35 9.05 22.54
N VAL A 321 -12.02 7.76 22.56
CA VAL A 321 -12.49 6.77 23.54
C VAL A 321 -11.34 5.88 23.99
N LYS A 322 -11.48 5.26 25.16
CA LYS A 322 -10.68 4.07 25.47
C LYS A 322 -11.27 2.86 24.73
N ILE A 323 -10.42 1.94 24.30
CA ILE A 323 -10.84 0.74 23.54
C ILE A 323 -11.98 -0.01 24.26
N ASN A 324 -11.92 -0.13 25.59
CA ASN A 324 -12.87 -0.94 26.37
C ASN A 324 -14.29 -0.40 26.36
N GLU A 325 -14.45 0.88 26.08
CA GLU A 325 -15.76 1.52 26.01
C GLU A 325 -16.54 1.04 24.78
N VAL A 326 -15.84 0.68 23.70
CA VAL A 326 -16.46 0.40 22.39
C VAL A 326 -16.16 -0.99 21.84
N VAL A 327 -15.15 -1.72 22.36
CA VAL A 327 -14.67 -2.99 21.78
C VAL A 327 -15.74 -4.07 21.62
N ARG A 328 -16.79 -4.06 22.45
CA ARG A 328 -17.90 -5.02 22.35
C ARG A 328 -18.88 -4.73 21.21
N ASN A 329 -18.85 -3.51 20.69
CA ASN A 329 -19.88 -2.98 19.78
C ASN A 329 -19.30 -2.49 18.44
N ILE A 330 -17.99 -2.64 18.21
CA ILE A 330 -17.35 -2.26 16.93
C ILE A 330 -17.43 -3.41 15.93
N ASP A 331 -17.50 -3.05 14.65
CA ASP A 331 -17.47 -3.98 13.53
C ASP A 331 -16.06 -4.11 12.94
N ILE A 332 -15.27 -3.02 12.96
CA ILE A 332 -13.94 -2.97 12.34
C ILE A 332 -12.96 -2.34 13.34
N LEU A 333 -11.80 -2.98 13.52
CA LEU A 333 -10.68 -2.47 14.31
C LEU A 333 -9.47 -2.26 13.41
N ILE A 334 -8.88 -1.07 13.43
CA ILE A 334 -7.68 -0.71 12.65
C ILE A 334 -6.60 -0.21 13.59
N THR A 335 -5.38 -0.74 13.47
CA THR A 335 -4.23 -0.30 14.25
C THR A 335 -3.26 0.51 13.39
N ALA A 336 -3.00 1.76 13.78
CA ALA A 336 -2.13 2.72 13.11
C ALA A 336 -1.14 3.39 14.09
N THR A 337 -0.73 2.67 15.15
CA THR A 337 0.09 3.23 16.23
C THR A 337 1.60 3.09 16.02
N GLY A 338 2.04 2.17 15.15
CA GLY A 338 3.47 1.83 15.00
C GLY A 338 4.13 1.25 16.27
N THR A 339 3.34 0.88 17.28
CA THR A 339 3.84 0.39 18.58
C THR A 339 3.49 -1.07 18.80
N LYS A 340 4.49 -1.89 19.15
CA LYS A 340 4.26 -3.26 19.63
C LYS A 340 3.81 -3.19 21.10
N LYS A 341 2.73 -3.92 21.43
CA LYS A 341 2.16 -4.10 22.79
C LYS A 341 3.16 -3.82 23.92
N ARG A 342 3.06 -2.66 24.58
CA ARG A 342 3.16 -2.66 26.05
C ARG A 342 1.73 -2.89 26.50
N ARG A 343 1.40 -4.17 26.72
CA ARG A 343 0.10 -4.74 27.17
C ARG A 343 -0.77 -5.32 26.06
N SER A 344 -1.24 -6.55 26.26
CA SER A 344 -2.17 -7.27 25.39
C SER A 344 -3.37 -6.38 25.07
N CYS A 345 -4.19 -6.77 24.09
CA CYS A 345 -5.53 -6.18 23.98
C CYS A 345 -6.11 -6.06 25.38
N GLU A 346 -6.10 -7.11 26.22
CA GLU A 346 -6.59 -7.13 27.61
C GLU A 346 -6.00 -6.14 28.63
N SER A 347 -4.91 -5.43 28.34
CA SER A 347 -4.33 -4.48 29.30
C SER A 347 -4.28 -3.04 28.80
N ILE A 348 -4.83 -2.80 27.60
CA ILE A 348 -5.74 -1.67 27.38
C ILE A 348 -7.07 -1.93 28.13
N TRP A 349 -7.38 -3.17 28.52
CA TRP A 349 -8.67 -3.56 29.13
C TRP A 349 -8.93 -3.19 30.58
N THR A 350 -7.96 -2.58 31.28
CA THR A 350 -8.08 -2.39 32.74
C THR A 350 -7.47 -1.10 33.32
N ARG A 351 -7.25 -0.02 32.56
CA ARG A 351 -6.94 1.29 33.17
C ARG A 351 -7.64 2.48 32.57
#